data_AF-A0A9N9HYF1-F1
#
_entry.id   AF-A0A9N9HYF1-F1
#
_cell.length_a   1.000
_cell.length_b   1.000
_cell.length_c   1.000
_cell.angle_alpha   90.00
_cell.angle_beta   90.00
_cell.angle_gamma   90.00
#
_symmetry.space_group_name_H-M   'P 1'
#
loop_
_entity.id
_entity.type
_entity.pdbx_description
1 polymer ?
#
loop_
_entity_poly.entity_id
_entity_poly.type
_entity_poly.pdbx_seq_one_letter_code
_entity_poly.pdbx_strand_id
1 'polypeptide(L)' 'PNILYQETDESINLALVDFDWAGEAGKVSYPSFLNIQSVKRHPDARSDKVITPEHDIFSLNTFMMDL' A
#
# COMPACT_ATOMS: atom_id res chain seq x y z
N PRO A 1 4.97 -1.83 -6.41
CA PRO A 1 4.42 -2.74 -5.39
C PRO A 1 5.52 -3.36 -4.53
N ASN A 2 5.31 -3.38 -3.22
CA ASN A 2 6.28 -3.88 -2.24
C ASN A 2 6.01 -5.36 -1.93
N ILE A 3 6.11 -6.20 -2.96
CA ILE A 3 5.87 -7.65 -2.87
C ILE A 3 7.14 -8.36 -3.35
N LEU A 4 7.67 -9.25 -2.52
CA LEU A 4 8.70 -10.20 -2.91
C LEU A 4 8.02 -11.52 -3.27
N TYR A 5 8.42 -12.14 -4.38
CA TYR A 5 7.92 -13.45 -4.79
C TYR A 5 9.05 -14.46 -4.92
N GLN A 6 8.73 -15.71 -4.60
CA GLN A 6 9.58 -16.87 -4.88
C GLN A 6 8.72 -17.94 -5.54
N GLU A 7 9.12 -18.34 -6.74
CA GLU A 7 8.47 -19.42 -7.48
C GLU A 7 9.32 -20.69 -7.39
N THR A 8 8.63 -21.81 -7.23
CA THR A 8 9.15 -23.18 -7.24
C THR A 8 8.29 -24.01 -8.19
N ASP A 9 8.74 -25.20 -8.58
CA ASP A 9 7.97 -26.06 -9.47
C ASP A 9 6.57 -26.45 -8.91
N GLU A 10 6.37 -26.34 -7.59
CA GLU A 10 5.14 -26.76 -6.90
C GLU A 10 4.30 -25.59 -6.35
N SER A 11 4.88 -24.40 -6.19
CA SER A 11 4.22 -23.29 -5.51
C SER A 11 4.81 -21.92 -5.81
N ILE A 12 3.97 -20.90 -5.63
CA ILE A 12 4.38 -19.49 -5.57
C ILE A 12 4.21 -19.01 -4.13
N ASN A 13 5.31 -18.52 -3.55
CA ASN A 13 5.33 -17.89 -2.24
C ASN A 13 5.42 -16.37 -2.41
N LEU A 14 4.56 -15.65 -1.70
CA LEU A 14 4.51 -14.18 -1.71
C LEU A 14 4.75 -13.65 -0.30
N ALA A 15 5.57 -12.60 -0.21
CA ALA A 15 5.80 -11.86 1.03
C ALA A 15 5.59 -10.36 0.78
N LEU A 16 4.88 -9.70 1.69
CA LEU A 16 4.87 -8.24 1.75
C LEU A 16 6.20 -7.77 2.33
N VAL A 17 6.77 -6.75 1.71
CA VAL A 17 8.00 -6.09 2.16
C VAL A 17 7.76 -4.59 2.30
N ASP A 18 8.70 -3.85 2.90
CA ASP A 18 8.61 -2.41 3.14
C ASP A 18 7.37 -1.98 3.96
N PHE A 19 7.61 -1.76 5.26
CA PHE A 19 6.59 -1.46 6.26
C PHE A 19 6.72 -0.03 6.80
N ASP A 20 7.38 0.88 6.07
CA ASP A 20 7.69 2.23 6.55
C ASP A 20 6.44 3.04 6.91
N TRP A 21 5.29 2.74 6.29
CA TRP A 21 3.99 3.36 6.57
C TRP A 21 2.99 2.42 7.25
N ALA A 22 3.46 1.30 7.80
CA ALA A 22 2.63 0.38 8.55
C ALA A 22 2.59 0.77 10.05
N GLY A 23 1.49 0.43 10.71
CA GLY A 23 1.39 0.48 12.17
C GLY A 23 -0.05 0.45 12.63
N GLU A 24 -0.28 0.90 13.86
CA GLU A 24 -1.60 0.78 14.50
C GLU A 24 -2.65 1.68 13.83
N ALA A 25 -3.81 1.10 13.53
CA ALA A 25 -4.94 1.80 12.96
C ALA A 25 -5.34 2.99 13.84
N GLY A 26 -5.54 4.16 13.22
CA GLY A 26 -5.83 5.39 13.95
C GLY A 26 -4.60 6.13 14.49
N LYS A 27 -3.40 5.54 14.43
CA LYS A 27 -2.15 6.17 14.94
C LYS A 27 -1.13 6.50 13.86
N VAL A 28 -1.09 5.73 12.78
CA VAL A 28 -0.16 6.00 11.66
C VAL A 28 -0.78 6.97 10.67
N SER A 29 0.02 7.96 10.26
CA SER A 29 -0.33 8.94 9.24
C SER A 29 0.63 8.89 8.05
N TYR A 30 0.15 9.36 6.90
CA TYR A 30 1.03 9.62 5.76
C TYR A 30 2.09 10.68 6.08
N PRO A 31 3.27 10.62 5.45
CA PRO A 31 4.29 11.66 5.61
C PRO A 31 3.78 13.02 5.11
N SER A 32 4.42 14.09 5.58
CA SER A 32 4.02 15.47 5.25
C SER A 32 4.13 15.82 3.76
N PHE A 33 4.89 15.06 2.99
CA PHE A 33 5.05 15.22 1.54
C PHE A 33 4.55 13.99 0.78
N LEU A 34 3.25 13.69 0.90
CA LEU A 34 2.62 12.61 0.15
C LEU A 34 2.39 13.00 -1.32
N ASN A 35 3.00 12.26 -2.26
CA ASN A 35 2.83 12.52 -3.70
C ASN A 35 1.48 12.03 -4.24
N ILE A 36 0.43 12.82 -4.12
CA ILE A 36 -0.90 12.48 -4.68
C ILE A 36 -1.09 12.83 -6.17
N GLN A 37 -0.04 13.35 -6.83
CA GLN A 37 -0.16 13.85 -8.21
C GLN A 37 0.17 12.76 -9.24
N SER A 38 1.32 12.10 -9.10
CA SER A 38 1.79 11.12 -10.09
C SER A 38 1.56 9.67 -9.67
N VAL A 39 1.16 9.43 -8.43
CA VAL A 39 0.90 8.09 -7.90
C VAL A 39 -0.54 8.02 -7.44
N LYS A 40 -1.31 7.14 -8.09
CA LYS A 40 -2.72 6.90 -7.78
C LYS A 40 -2.85 6.36 -6.35
N ARG A 41 -3.61 7.07 -5.53
CA ARG A 41 -3.93 6.72 -4.14
C ARG A 41 -5.42 6.88 -3.89
N HIS A 42 -5.88 6.36 -2.76
CA HIS A 42 -7.26 6.56 -2.32
C HIS A 42 -7.64 8.06 -2.35
N PRO A 43 -8.86 8.42 -2.78
CA PRO A 43 -9.28 9.82 -2.90
C PRO A 43 -9.16 10.63 -1.62
N ASP A 44 -9.16 10.01 -0.44
CA ASP A 44 -9.01 10.69 0.86
C ASP A 44 -7.57 10.67 1.41
N ALA A 45 -6.63 10.02 0.72
CA ALA A 45 -5.23 10.00 1.13
C ALA A 45 -4.61 11.39 1.00
N ARG A 46 -4.12 11.97 2.10
CA ARG A 46 -3.50 13.29 2.18
C ARG A 46 -2.32 13.28 3.14
N SER A 47 -1.38 14.21 2.96
CA SER A 47 -0.29 14.44 3.93
C SER A 47 -0.81 14.59 5.35
N ASP A 48 -0.08 14.00 6.30
CA ASP A 48 -0.34 14.04 7.75
C ASP A 48 -1.68 13.44 8.20
N LYS A 49 -2.51 12.94 7.27
CA LYS A 49 -3.75 12.24 7.59
C LYS A 49 -3.48 10.79 7.93
N VAL A 50 -4.30 10.29 8.85
CA VAL A 50 -4.30 8.90 9.28
C VAL A 50 -4.50 7.97 8.09
N ILE A 51 -3.70 6.90 8.06
CA ILE A 51 -3.86 5.80 7.11
C ILE A 51 -4.94 4.86 7.67
N THR A 52 -5.92 4.54 6.84
CA THR A 52 -7.02 3.63 7.20
C THR A 52 -6.99 2.37 6.33
N PRO A 53 -7.60 1.25 6.76
CA PRO A 53 -7.64 0.01 5.96
C PRO A 53 -8.23 0.20 4.55
N GLU A 54 -9.15 1.14 4.37
CA GLU A 54 -9.75 1.45 3.07
C GLU A 54 -8.72 1.97 2.06
N HIS A 55 -7.66 2.64 2.55
CA HIS A 55 -6.56 3.08 1.71
C HIS A 55 -5.78 1.90 1.14
N ASP A 56 -5.52 0.87 1.95
CA ASP A 56 -4.82 -0.34 1.53
C ASP A 56 -5.67 -1.14 0.54
N ILE A 57 -6.98 -1.29 0.81
CA ILE A 57 -7.93 -1.95 -0.10
C ILE A 57 -7.94 -1.25 -1.46
N PHE A 58 -7.96 0.07 -1.48
CA PHE A 58 -7.90 0.83 -2.73
C PHE A 58 -6.59 0.59 -3.49
N SER A 59 -5.46 0.56 -2.79
CA SER A 59 -4.16 0.27 -3.39
C SER A 59 -4.09 -1.14 -3.98
N LEU A 60 -4.62 -2.14 -3.27
CA LEU A 60 -4.69 -3.54 -3.75
C LEU A 60 -5.59 -3.67 -4.98
N ASN A 61 -6.78 -3.06 -4.95
CA ASN A 61 -7.71 -3.09 -6.08
C ASN A 61 -7.12 -2.37 -7.31
N THR A 62 -6.44 -1.25 -7.09
CA THR A 62 -5.74 -0.54 -8.19
C THR A 62 -4.69 -1.43 -8.82
N PHE A 63 -3.88 -2.10 -8.00
CA PHE A 63 -2.85 -3.03 -8.49
C PHE A 63 -3.46 -4.21 -9.27
N MET A 64 -4.54 -4.82 -8.79
CA MET A 64 -5.19 -5.94 -9.51
C MET A 64 -5.83 -5.52 -10.83
N MET A 65 -6.27 -4.27 -10.99
CA MET A 65 -6.80 -3.76 -12.25
C MET A 65 -5.71 -3.41 -13.27
N ASP A 66 -4.48 -3.22 -12.82
CA ASP A 66 -3.33 -2.89 -13.65
C ASP A 66 -2.53 -4.14 -14.10
N LEU A 67 -2.92 -5.34 -13.63
CA LEU A 67 -2.40 -6.65 -14.03
C LEU A 67 -3.25 -7.27 -15.16
#